data_AF-A0A329RFX9-F1
#
_entry.id   AF-A0A329RFX9-F1
#
_cell.length_a   1.000
_cell.length_b   1.000
_cell.length_c   1.000
_cell.angle_alpha   90.00
_cell.angle_beta   90.00
_cell.angle_gamma   90.00
#
_symmetry.space_group_name_H-M   'P 1'
#
loop_
_entity.id
_entity.type
_entity.pdbx_description
1 polymer ?
#
loop_
_entity_poly.entity_id
_entity_poly.type
_entity_poly.pdbx_seq_one_letter_code
_entity_poly.pdbx_strand_id
1 'polypeptide(L)'
;VEVYLPPLQVNSQGTAVNSTAFTYKHLWSGEEYVPGQTVTVDAPWGKPGVFMRWPVTEKEGLQLQQLWEFVVAENATTLEA
;
A
#
# COMPACT_ATOMS: atom_id res chain seq x y z
N VAL A 1 0.72 -4.08 -14.53
CA VAL A 1 2.08 -4.48 -14.08
C VAL A 1 1.95 -5.57 -13.03
N GLU A 2 2.81 -6.58 -13.09
CA GLU A 2 2.83 -7.65 -12.08
C GLU A 2 3.73 -7.26 -10.90
N VAL A 3 3.24 -7.44 -9.68
CA VAL A 3 3.96 -7.12 -8.44
C VAL A 3 3.85 -8.30 -7.49
N TYR A 4 5.00 -8.81 -7.03
CA TYR A 4 5.05 -9.84 -6.01
C TYR A 4 4.95 -9.21 -4.61
N LEU A 5 3.94 -9.63 -3.84
CA LEU A 5 3.71 -9.20 -2.47
C LEU A 5 4.27 -10.27 -1.52
N PRO A 6 5.43 -10.03 -0.87
CA PRO A 6 6.05 -11.04 -0.04
C PRO A 6 5.24 -11.28 1.26
N PRO A 7 5.44 -12.41 1.95
CA PRO A 7 4.89 -12.59 3.29
C PRO A 7 5.32 -11.49 4.26
N LEU A 8 4.40 -11.00 5.09
CA LEU A 8 4.70 -10.00 6.13
C LEU A 8 5.22 -10.70 7.39
N GLN A 9 6.50 -10.49 7.69
CA GLN A 9 7.17 -11.14 8.83
C GLN A 9 7.52 -10.17 9.96
N VAL A 10 7.57 -8.86 9.67
CA VAL A 10 7.93 -7.81 10.66
C VAL A 10 6.96 -6.65 10.59
N ASN A 11 6.73 -6.00 11.73
CA ASN A 11 5.93 -4.77 11.83
C ASN A 11 6.83 -3.54 11.64
N SER A 12 6.26 -2.33 11.74
CA SER A 12 7.01 -1.07 11.61
C SER A 12 8.08 -0.83 12.67
N GLN A 13 8.00 -1.54 13.81
CA GLN A 13 8.99 -1.47 14.88
C GLN A 13 10.12 -2.49 14.69
N GLY A 14 10.09 -3.28 13.61
CA GLY A 14 11.04 -4.36 13.36
C GLY A 14 10.79 -5.61 14.19
N THR A 15 9.67 -5.69 14.90
CA THR A 15 9.30 -6.89 15.67
C THR A 15 8.68 -7.93 14.75
N ALA A 16 9.06 -9.19 14.94
CA ALA A 16 8.45 -10.30 14.21
C ALA A 16 6.94 -10.36 14.46
N VAL A 17 6.16 -10.56 13.40
CA VAL A 17 4.71 -10.73 13.44
C VAL A 17 4.36 -12.03 12.74
N ASN A 18 3.95 -13.03 13.53
CA ASN A 18 3.35 -14.28 13.05
C ASN A 18 1.83 -14.13 13.03
N SER A 19 1.33 -13.17 12.26
CA SER A 19 -0.10 -12.90 12.21
C SER A 19 -0.58 -12.75 10.78
N THR A 20 -1.65 -13.50 10.44
CA THR A 20 -2.43 -13.31 9.21
C THR A 20 -3.34 -12.09 9.27
N ALA A 21 -3.27 -11.29 10.34
CA ALA A 21 -4.05 -10.08 10.51
C ALA A 21 -3.56 -8.92 9.63
N PHE A 22 -2.38 -9.05 8.99
CA PHE A 22 -1.85 -8.03 8.11
C PHE A 22 -2.00 -8.40 6.63
N THR A 23 -2.44 -7.42 5.86
CA THR A 23 -2.58 -7.43 4.41
C THR A 23 -1.72 -6.32 3.78
N TYR A 24 -1.69 -6.28 2.46
CA TYR A 24 -1.18 -5.14 1.70
C TYR A 24 -2.35 -4.32 1.19
N LYS A 25 -2.34 -3.02 1.44
CA LYS A 25 -3.26 -2.08 0.81
C LYS A 25 -2.57 -1.38 -0.35
N HIS A 26 -3.15 -1.47 -1.55
CA HIS A 26 -2.68 -0.73 -2.71
C HIS A 26 -2.94 0.76 -2.52
N LEU A 27 -1.91 1.59 -2.71
CA LEU A 27 -1.94 3.01 -2.38
C LEU A 27 -3.03 3.77 -3.13
N TRP A 28 -3.20 3.47 -4.42
CA TRP A 28 -4.06 4.26 -5.31
C TRP A 28 -5.51 3.77 -5.39
N SER A 29 -5.72 2.44 -5.43
CA SER A 29 -7.07 1.87 -5.48
C SER A 29 -7.67 1.65 -4.09
N GLY A 30 -6.83 1.58 -3.05
CA GLY A 30 -7.27 1.26 -1.70
C GLY A 30 -7.66 -0.21 -1.49
N GLU A 31 -7.51 -1.06 -2.51
CA GLU A 31 -7.80 -2.50 -2.40
C GLU A 31 -6.78 -3.22 -1.51
N GLU A 32 -7.26 -4.25 -0.81
CA GLU A 32 -6.45 -5.05 0.09
C GLU A 32 -6.12 -6.42 -0.53
N TYR A 33 -4.87 -6.84 -0.34
CA TYR A 33 -4.29 -8.04 -0.93
C TYR A 33 -3.62 -8.88 0.16
N VAL A 34 -3.82 -10.19 0.08
CA VAL A 34 -3.17 -11.15 0.99
C VAL A 34 -1.66 -11.22 0.68
N PRO A 35 -0.77 -11.33 1.68
CA PRO A 35 0.66 -11.55 1.45
C PRO A 35 0.97 -12.90 0.78
N GLY A 36 2.13 -13.01 0.14
CA GLY A 36 2.64 -14.26 -0.45
C GLY A 36 2.12 -14.57 -1.86
N GLN A 37 1.61 -13.58 -2.58
CA GLN A 37 1.06 -13.75 -3.93
C GLN A 37 1.59 -12.72 -4.91
N THR A 38 1.49 -13.02 -6.20
CA THR A 38 1.71 -12.04 -7.28
C THR A 38 0.37 -11.46 -7.69
N VAL A 39 0.30 -10.13 -7.76
CA VAL A 39 -0.91 -9.38 -8.15
C VAL A 39 -0.64 -8.61 -9.44
N THR A 40 -1.67 -8.43 -10.25
CA THR A 40 -1.63 -7.53 -11.41
C THR A 40 -2.37 -6.25 -11.06
N VAL A 41 -1.68 -5.12 -11.14
CA VAL A 41 -2.27 -3.79 -10.88
C VAL A 41 -2.01 -2.82 -12.03
N ASP A 42 -2.91 -1.88 -12.21
CA ASP A 42 -2.69 -0.74 -13.10
C ASP A 42 -1.63 0.19 -12.51
N ALA A 43 -0.66 0.57 -13.33
CA ALA A 43 0.42 1.49 -12.95
C ALA A 43 0.63 2.56 -14.03
N PRO A 44 -0.34 3.45 -14.24
CA PRO A 44 -0.19 4.55 -15.18
C PRO A 44 0.89 5.54 -14.71
N TRP A 45 1.33 6.41 -15.61
CA TRP A 45 2.28 7.47 -15.28
C TRP A 45 1.77 8.30 -14.08
N GLY A 46 2.66 8.55 -13.11
CA GLY A 46 2.33 9.21 -11.85
C GLY A 46 1.75 8.31 -10.75
N LYS A 47 1.30 7.08 -11.07
CA LYS A 47 0.72 6.15 -10.08
C LYS A 47 1.41 4.78 -10.12
N PRO A 48 2.66 4.68 -9.62
CA PRO A 48 3.41 3.41 -9.59
C PRO A 48 2.74 2.37 -8.68
N GLY A 49 2.96 1.08 -8.90
CA GLY A 49 2.40 0.00 -8.08
C GLY A 49 2.94 -0.04 -6.65
N VAL A 50 2.42 0.82 -5.77
CA VAL A 50 2.85 0.99 -4.37
C VAL A 50 1.85 0.35 -3.43
N PHE A 51 2.35 -0.41 -2.46
CA PHE A 51 1.56 -1.12 -1.47
C PHE A 51 2.09 -0.84 -0.07
N MET A 52 1.19 -0.83 0.91
CA MET A 52 1.53 -0.61 2.31
C MET A 52 1.00 -1.74 3.18
N ARG A 53 1.70 -2.03 4.28
CA ARG A 53 1.18 -2.94 5.31
C ARG A 53 -0.08 -2.35 5.92
N TRP A 54 -1.11 -3.17 6.04
CA TRP A 54 -2.41 -2.81 6.59
C TRP A 54 -2.89 -3.88 7.59
N PRO A 55 -3.63 -3.54 8.66
CA PRO A 55 -3.96 -2.20 9.12
C PRO A 55 -2.74 -1.45 9.69
N VAL A 56 -2.80 -0.13 9.60
CA VAL A 56 -1.87 0.77 10.31
C VAL A 56 -2.43 1.10 11.69
N THR A 57 -1.54 1.31 12.65
CA THR A 57 -1.92 1.86 13.95
C THR A 57 -2.34 3.32 13.82
N GLU A 58 -3.05 3.87 14.81
CA GLU A 58 -3.46 5.29 14.82
C GLU A 58 -2.26 6.24 14.67
N LYS A 59 -1.17 5.97 15.38
CA LYS A 59 0.07 6.74 15.30
C LYS A 59 0.69 6.71 13.90
N GLU A 60 0.71 5.54 13.26
CA GLU A 60 1.17 5.40 11.88
C GLU A 60 0.24 6.13 10.91
N GLY A 61 -1.08 6.07 11.14
CA GLY A 61 -2.08 6.79 10.35
C GLY A 61 -1.83 8.30 10.35
N LEU A 62 -1.52 8.88 11.51
CA LEU A 62 -1.16 10.30 11.64
C LEU A 62 0.13 10.64 10.89
N GLN A 63 1.14 9.76 10.95
CA GLN A 63 2.40 9.96 10.21
C GLN A 63 2.21 9.86 8.69
N LEU A 64 1.24 9.07 8.23
CA LEU A 64 0.91 8.90 6.82
C LEU A 64 -0.11 9.92 6.31
N GLN A 65 -0.59 10.84 7.15
CA GLN A 65 -1.65 11.79 6.76
C GLN A 65 -1.31 12.58 5.49
N GLN A 66 -0.10 13.14 5.39
CA GLN A 66 0.33 13.89 4.21
C GLN A 66 0.39 13.02 2.96
N LEU A 67 0.74 11.74 3.10
CA LEU A 67 0.70 10.79 1.99
C LEU A 67 -0.75 10.56 1.54
N TRP A 68 -1.70 10.43 2.46
CA TRP A 68 -3.12 10.28 2.12
C TRP A 68 -3.67 11.50 1.39
N GLU A 69 -3.35 12.70 1.89
CA GLU A 69 -3.73 13.97 1.25
C GLU A 69 -3.15 14.06 -0.16
N PHE A 70 -1.88 13.70 -0.33
CA PHE A 70 -1.23 13.63 -1.64
C PHE A 70 -1.91 12.65 -2.58
N VAL A 71 -2.20 11.42 -2.13
CA VAL A 71 -2.86 10.41 -2.95
C VAL A 71 -4.24 10.90 -3.39
N VAL A 72 -5.02 11.52 -2.51
CA VAL A 72 -6.33 12.07 -2.86
C VAL A 72 -6.19 13.17 -3.91
N ALA A 73 -5.23 14.08 -3.76
CA ALA A 73 -4.98 15.17 -4.70
C ALA A 73 -4.55 14.64 -6.09
N GLU A 74 -3.58 13.73 -6.12
CA GLU A 74 -3.01 13.20 -7.38
C GLU A 74 -3.91 12.17 -8.05
N ASN A 75 -4.75 11.44 -7.31
CA ASN A 75 -5.63 10.46 -7.94
C ASN A 75 -6.68 11.14 -8.84
N ALA A 76 -7.04 12.40 -8.55
CA ALA A 76 -7.90 13.24 -9.36
C ALA A 76 -7.20 13.88 -10.57
N THR A 77 -5.87 13.87 -10.61
CA THR A 77 -5.09 14.43 -11.72
C THR A 77 -4.86 13.37 -12.79
N THR A 78 -5.25 13.67 -14.03
CA THR A 78 -4.90 12.87 -15.21
C THR A 78 -3.68 13.47 -15.88
N LEU A 79 -2.58 12.73 -15.90
CA LEU A 79 -1.41 13.07 -16.69
C LEU A 79 -1.67 12.61 -18.13
N GLU A 80 -1.86 13.55 -19.04
CA GLU A 80 -1.92 13.29 -20.47
C GLU A 80 -0.49 13.11 -21.00
N ALA A 81 -0.28 12.05 -21.80
CA ALA A 81 1.01 11.68 -22.37
C ALA A 81 1.33 12.46 -23.65
#